data_AF-A0A7G9TEX2-F1
#
_entry.id   AF-A0A7G9TEX2-F1
#
_cell.length_a   1.000
_cell.length_b   1.000
_cell.length_c   1.000
_cell.angle_alpha   90.00
_cell.angle_beta   90.00
_cell.angle_gamma   90.00
#
_symmetry.space_group_name_H-M   'P 1'
#
loop_
_entity.id
_entity.type
_entity.pdbx_description
1 polymer ?
#
loop_
_entity_poly.entity_id
_entity_poly.type
_entity_poly.pdbx_seq_one_letter_code
_entity_poly.pdbx_strand_id
1 'polypeptide(L)'
;MLANTLIFVLATAASGQPPPPVTLTLDTGTQAPADPVTACAARRLKPFVGPYGVQQAWPVMASPPAGLHHTMGTPLSDTGMIADGYQQFLHVDTAARAVYVVEQGGFAGTFKVYGPLPLPQCAPGADTGAQPASPR
;
A
#
# COMPACT_ATOMS: atom_id res chain seq x y z
N MET A 1 -16.33 -30.23 3.35
CA MET A 1 -15.91 -30.30 4.76
C MET A 1 -15.08 -31.56 4.95
N LEU A 2 -13.78 -31.40 5.21
CA LEU A 2 -12.88 -32.41 5.82
C LEU A 2 -11.53 -31.70 6.02
N ALA A 3 -11.28 -31.23 7.24
CA ALA A 3 -10.01 -30.61 7.61
C ALA A 3 -9.06 -31.70 8.12
N ASN A 4 -7.99 -31.94 7.38
CA ASN A 4 -6.97 -32.92 7.74
C ASN A 4 -6.03 -32.27 8.76
N THR A 5 -6.18 -32.64 10.03
CA THR A 5 -5.41 -32.09 11.15
C THR A 5 -4.20 -32.98 11.39
N LEU A 6 -2.98 -32.44 11.27
CA LEU A 6 -1.74 -33.16 11.57
C LEU A 6 -1.12 -32.57 12.84
N ILE A 7 -1.08 -33.37 13.91
CA ILE A 7 -0.54 -33.01 15.22
C ILE A 7 0.84 -33.67 15.33
N PHE A 8 1.90 -32.88 15.47
CA PHE A 8 3.22 -33.37 15.86
C PHE A 8 3.47 -33.03 17.33
N VAL A 9 3.66 -34.06 18.16
CA VAL A 9 4.01 -33.91 19.58
C VAL A 9 5.50 -34.23 19.74
N LEU A 10 6.33 -33.20 19.95
CA LEU A 10 7.69 -33.39 20.43
C LEU A 10 7.69 -33.28 21.96
N ALA A 11 7.93 -34.41 22.63
CA ALA A 11 8.10 -34.45 24.08
C ALA A 11 9.55 -34.13 24.44
N THR A 12 9.77 -32.99 25.10
CA THR A 12 10.98 -32.73 25.89
C THR A 12 10.54 -32.40 27.32
N ALA A 13 10.93 -33.26 28.26
CA ALA A 13 10.63 -33.08 29.67
C ALA A 13 11.70 -32.17 30.31
N ALA A 14 11.28 -30.99 30.73
CA ALA A 14 11.99 -30.18 31.73
C ALA A 14 10.94 -29.50 32.61
N SER A 15 11.07 -29.71 33.92
CA SER A 15 10.29 -29.14 34.99
C SER A 15 10.41 -27.61 34.99
N GLY A 16 9.27 -26.92 34.91
CA GLY A 16 9.19 -25.47 34.99
C GLY A 16 8.06 -24.97 34.10
N GLN A 17 7.04 -24.39 34.74
CA GLN A 17 5.83 -23.81 34.18
C GLN A 17 5.92 -23.44 32.68
N PRO A 18 5.03 -23.97 31.81
CA PRO A 18 5.06 -23.63 30.39
C PRO A 18 4.99 -22.10 30.22
N PRO A 19 5.85 -21.51 29.37
CA PRO A 19 5.73 -20.08 29.07
C PRO A 19 4.32 -19.82 28.56
N PRO A 20 3.67 -18.71 28.96
CA PRO A 20 2.36 -18.37 28.44
C PRO A 20 2.44 -18.35 26.91
N PRO A 21 1.45 -18.91 26.21
CA PRO A 21 1.44 -18.90 24.75
C PRO A 21 1.49 -17.45 24.29
N VAL A 22 2.57 -17.05 23.61
CA VAL A 22 2.67 -15.75 22.96
C VAL A 22 1.76 -15.83 21.74
N THR A 23 0.56 -15.26 21.86
CA THR A 23 -0.33 -15.07 20.72
C THR A 23 0.25 -13.99 19.83
N LEU A 24 0.92 -14.39 18.74
CA LEU A 24 1.26 -13.49 17.65
C LEU A 24 -0.01 -13.21 16.86
N THR A 25 -0.71 -12.14 17.22
CA THR A 25 -1.77 -11.60 16.37
C THR A 25 -1.10 -10.99 15.16
N LEU A 26 -1.14 -11.69 14.03
CA LEU A 26 -0.82 -11.08 12.74
C LEU A 26 -1.96 -10.09 12.46
N ASP A 27 -1.78 -8.83 12.85
CA ASP A 27 -2.57 -7.73 12.32
C ASP A 27 -2.19 -7.64 10.84
N THR A 28 -2.85 -8.48 10.05
CA THR A 28 -2.85 -8.35 8.61
C THR A 28 -3.73 -7.14 8.40
N GLY A 29 -3.15 -5.95 8.59
CA GLY A 29 -3.82 -4.67 8.60
C GLY A 29 -4.77 -4.65 7.43
N THR A 30 -6.05 -4.93 7.71
CA THR A 30 -7.05 -5.05 6.68
C THR A 30 -7.41 -3.61 6.41
N GLN A 31 -6.58 -2.98 5.57
CA GLN A 31 -6.76 -1.61 5.17
C GLN A 31 -8.19 -1.49 4.68
N ALA A 32 -8.97 -0.62 5.34
CA ALA A 32 -10.35 -0.38 4.98
C ALA A 32 -10.42 -0.16 3.45
N PRO A 33 -11.41 -0.75 2.75
CA PRO A 33 -11.48 -0.65 1.30
C PRO A 33 -11.39 0.83 0.90
N ALA A 34 -10.39 1.14 0.08
CA ALA A 34 -10.14 2.51 -0.35
C ALA A 34 -11.38 3.04 -1.08
N ASP A 35 -11.76 4.29 -0.79
CA ASP A 35 -12.82 5.00 -1.50
C ASP A 35 -12.61 4.88 -3.03
N PRO A 36 -13.67 4.73 -3.85
CA PRO A 36 -13.57 4.53 -5.30
C PRO A 36 -12.71 5.57 -6.03
N VAL A 37 -12.68 6.82 -5.57
CA VAL A 37 -11.81 7.87 -6.13
C VAL A 37 -10.34 7.54 -5.84
N THR A 38 -10.05 7.12 -4.61
CA THR A 38 -8.69 6.73 -4.20
C THR A 38 -8.22 5.49 -4.94
N ALA A 39 -9.08 4.46 -5.06
CA ALA A 39 -8.76 3.25 -5.81
C ALA A 39 -8.47 3.55 -7.30
N CYS A 40 -9.26 4.40 -7.93
CA CYS A 40 -9.05 4.80 -9.31
C CYS A 40 -7.78 5.64 -9.49
N ALA A 41 -7.52 6.61 -8.61
CA ALA A 41 -6.28 7.38 -8.62
C ALA A 41 -5.07 6.46 -8.44
N ALA A 42 -5.15 5.49 -7.52
CA ALA A 42 -4.10 4.50 -7.31
C ALA A 42 -3.83 3.68 -8.58
N ARG A 43 -4.86 3.14 -9.23
CA ARG A 43 -4.70 2.39 -10.49
C ARG A 43 -4.04 3.21 -11.60
N ARG A 44 -4.35 4.51 -11.69
CA ARG A 44 -3.78 5.40 -12.70
C ARG A 44 -2.31 5.74 -12.44
N LEU A 45 -1.93 5.90 -11.17
CA LEU A 45 -0.58 6.33 -10.78
C LEU A 45 0.39 5.17 -10.57
N LYS A 46 -0.12 3.98 -10.24
CA LYS A 46 0.68 2.77 -9.96
C LYS A 46 1.74 2.44 -11.03
N PRO A 47 1.48 2.60 -12.35
CA PRO A 47 2.50 2.29 -13.37
C PRO A 47 3.75 3.19 -13.32
N PHE A 48 3.70 4.33 -12.63
CA PHE A 48 4.79 5.31 -12.59
C PHE A 48 5.62 5.26 -11.31
N VAL A 49 5.29 4.34 -10.40
CA VAL A 49 5.98 4.20 -9.12
C VAL A 49 6.55 2.79 -8.98
N GLY A 50 7.61 2.66 -8.19
CA GLY A 50 8.27 1.39 -7.96
C GLY A 50 9.32 1.47 -6.86
N PRO A 51 10.00 0.35 -6.59
CA PRO A 51 11.03 0.28 -5.55
C PRO A 51 12.25 1.18 -5.85
N TYR A 52 12.41 1.64 -7.08
CA TYR A 52 13.45 2.58 -7.51
C TYR A 52 12.99 4.05 -7.50
N GLY A 53 11.79 4.33 -7.01
CA GLY A 53 11.21 5.66 -6.91
C GLY A 53 10.13 5.95 -7.96
N VAL A 54 9.72 7.21 -8.01
CA VAL A 54 8.82 7.73 -9.05
C VAL A 54 9.57 7.90 -10.39
N GLN A 55 9.05 7.28 -11.44
CA GLN A 55 9.63 7.27 -12.79
C GLN A 55 9.08 8.37 -13.71
N GLN A 56 7.97 9.00 -13.33
CA GLN A 56 7.39 10.12 -14.08
C GLN A 56 7.89 11.47 -13.54
N ALA A 57 8.07 12.44 -14.45
CA ALA A 57 8.40 13.81 -14.09
C ALA A 57 7.19 14.53 -13.47
N TRP A 58 6.99 14.33 -12.17
CA TRP A 58 5.99 15.04 -11.37
C TRP A 58 6.60 16.24 -10.65
N PRO A 59 5.82 17.32 -10.42
CA PRO A 59 6.26 18.42 -9.58
C PRO A 59 6.60 17.91 -8.18
N VAL A 60 7.71 18.39 -7.62
CA VAL A 60 8.13 18.08 -6.24
C VAL A 60 7.86 19.31 -5.38
N MET A 61 7.19 19.11 -4.25
CA MET A 61 6.89 20.17 -3.30
C MET A 61 8.15 20.52 -2.50
N ALA A 62 8.58 21.78 -2.56
CA ALA A 62 9.68 22.28 -1.74
C ALA A 62 9.31 22.33 -0.24
N SER A 63 8.06 22.63 0.07
CA SER A 63 7.50 22.65 1.44
C SER A 63 6.16 21.92 1.46
N PRO A 64 6.16 20.61 1.72
CA PRO A 64 4.91 19.85 1.89
C PRO A 64 4.15 20.28 3.16
N PRO A 65 2.81 20.23 3.15
CA PRO A 65 2.00 20.41 4.35
C PRO A 65 2.36 19.38 5.43
N ALA A 66 2.46 19.82 6.69
CA ALA A 66 2.84 18.95 7.81
C ALA A 66 1.97 17.69 7.94
N GLY A 67 0.70 17.75 7.54
CA GLY A 67 -0.22 16.61 7.53
C GLY A 67 0.23 15.44 6.65
N LEU A 68 1.05 15.68 5.61
CA LEU A 68 1.57 14.63 4.73
C LEU A 68 2.81 13.91 5.28
N HIS A 69 3.45 14.44 6.33
CA HIS A 69 4.65 13.84 6.90
C HIS A 69 4.36 12.63 7.79
N HIS A 70 3.17 12.60 8.42
CA HIS A 70 2.83 11.61 9.45
C HIS A 70 1.64 10.72 9.09
N THR A 71 0.96 11.00 7.97
CA THR A 71 -0.18 10.20 7.54
C THR A 71 0.31 9.16 6.54
N MET A 72 0.19 7.88 6.85
CA MET A 72 0.36 6.84 5.84
C MET A 72 -0.86 6.84 4.93
N GLY A 73 -0.68 7.26 3.67
CA GLY A 73 -1.72 7.24 2.64
C GLY A 73 -2.01 5.83 2.11
N THR A 74 -2.71 5.75 0.99
CA THR A 74 -2.93 4.46 0.31
C THR A 74 -1.64 4.01 -0.39
N PRO A 75 -1.08 2.83 -0.09
CA PRO A 75 0.14 2.36 -0.73
C PRO A 75 -0.04 2.21 -2.25
N LEU A 76 0.88 2.78 -3.02
CA LEU A 76 0.94 2.65 -4.49
C LEU A 76 1.97 1.61 -4.91
N SER A 77 3.14 1.63 -4.26
CA SER A 77 4.22 0.66 -4.42
C SER A 77 4.97 0.51 -3.10
N ASP A 78 5.60 -0.65 -2.95
CA ASP A 78 6.50 -1.00 -1.86
C ASP A 78 7.93 -1.20 -2.38
N THR A 79 8.84 -1.52 -1.46
CA THR A 79 10.25 -1.75 -1.74
C THR A 79 10.51 -3.08 -2.47
N GLY A 80 9.52 -3.98 -2.54
CA GLY A 80 9.69 -5.34 -3.02
C GLY A 80 10.86 -6.05 -2.32
N MET A 81 11.73 -6.66 -3.11
CA MET A 81 12.95 -7.34 -2.64
C MET A 81 14.15 -6.39 -2.46
N ILE A 82 13.97 -5.07 -2.62
CA ILE A 82 15.05 -4.09 -2.55
C ILE A 82 15.14 -3.56 -1.12
N ALA A 83 16.20 -3.91 -0.39
CA ALA A 83 16.37 -3.54 1.02
C ALA A 83 16.33 -2.01 1.23
N ASP A 84 17.01 -1.26 0.37
CA ASP A 84 17.03 0.21 0.38
C ASP A 84 16.09 0.80 -0.68
N GLY A 85 14.95 0.15 -0.91
CA GLY A 85 13.95 0.60 -1.87
C GLY A 85 13.15 1.80 -1.37
N TYR A 86 12.37 2.37 -2.28
CA TYR A 86 11.40 3.41 -1.96
C TYR A 86 10.00 2.82 -1.79
N GLN A 87 9.23 3.41 -0.88
CA GLN A 87 7.80 3.19 -0.72
C GLN A 87 7.06 4.45 -1.17
N GLN A 88 5.91 4.28 -1.82
CA GLN A 88 5.09 5.42 -2.25
C GLN A 88 3.67 5.28 -1.75
N PHE A 89 3.16 6.36 -1.17
CA PHE A 89 1.81 6.46 -0.61
C PHE A 89 1.03 7.57 -1.30
N LEU A 90 -0.21 7.26 -1.69
CA LEU A 90 -1.17 8.19 -2.28
C LEU A 90 -1.97 8.92 -1.20
N HIS A 91 -2.05 10.23 -1.34
CA HIS A 91 -2.98 11.08 -0.62
C HIS A 91 -3.91 11.77 -1.60
N VAL A 92 -5.20 11.72 -1.32
CA VAL A 92 -6.25 12.38 -2.11
C VAL A 92 -6.80 13.54 -1.30
N ASP A 93 -6.71 14.74 -1.86
CA ASP A 93 -7.38 15.94 -1.35
C ASP A 93 -8.56 16.25 -2.26
N THR A 94 -9.75 15.81 -1.85
CA THR A 94 -10.98 16.01 -2.61
C THR A 94 -11.43 17.47 -2.63
N ALA A 95 -11.11 18.25 -1.60
CA ALA A 95 -11.44 19.66 -1.50
C ALA A 95 -10.60 20.49 -2.48
N ALA A 96 -9.30 20.23 -2.55
CA ALA A 96 -8.39 20.84 -3.53
C ALA A 96 -8.48 20.20 -4.93
N ARG A 97 -9.23 19.10 -5.08
CA ARG A 97 -9.29 18.26 -6.31
C ARG A 97 -7.90 17.88 -6.81
N ALA A 98 -7.01 17.53 -5.88
CA ALA A 98 -5.62 17.21 -6.14
C ALA A 98 -5.24 15.88 -5.49
N VAL A 99 -4.20 15.25 -6.04
CA VAL A 99 -3.54 14.11 -5.42
C VAL A 99 -2.07 14.39 -5.20
N TYR A 100 -1.54 13.78 -4.14
CA TYR A 100 -0.15 13.86 -3.74
C TYR A 100 0.41 12.46 -3.59
N VAL A 101 1.67 12.27 -3.98
CA VAL A 101 2.39 11.01 -3.77
C VAL A 101 3.54 11.29 -2.83
N VAL A 102 3.54 10.63 -1.68
CA VAL A 102 4.61 10.71 -0.68
C VAL A 102 5.54 9.55 -0.93
N GLU A 103 6.79 9.85 -1.27
CA GLU A 103 7.87 8.87 -1.41
C GLU A 103 8.73 8.89 -0.16
N GLN A 104 8.96 7.71 0.42
CA GLN A 104 9.77 7.53 1.62
C GLN A 104 10.75 6.37 1.46
N GLY A 105 11.86 6.42 2.20
CA GLY A 105 12.86 5.36 2.22
C GLY A 105 14.03 5.65 1.28
N GLY A 106 14.56 4.61 0.63
CA GLY A 106 15.84 4.72 -0.06
C GLY A 106 17.03 4.73 0.91
N PHE A 107 18.22 4.51 0.35
CA PHE A 107 19.48 4.45 1.09
C PHE A 107 19.75 5.67 2.00
N ALA A 108 19.27 6.86 1.60
CA ALA A 108 19.46 8.10 2.35
C ALA A 108 18.29 8.47 3.29
N GLY A 109 17.26 7.62 3.43
CA GLY A 109 16.06 7.97 4.20
C GLY A 109 15.32 9.17 3.58
N THR A 110 15.19 9.18 2.26
CA THR A 110 14.55 10.24 1.48
C THR A 110 13.09 10.40 1.90
N PHE A 111 12.65 11.65 2.02
CA PHE A 111 11.25 12.02 2.08
C PHE A 111 10.98 13.05 0.98
N LYS A 112 10.08 12.74 0.05
CA LYS A 112 9.67 13.63 -1.03
C LYS A 112 8.16 13.60 -1.18
N VAL A 113 7.57 14.75 -1.50
CA VAL A 113 6.16 14.85 -1.82
C VAL A 113 6.02 15.34 -3.25
N TYR A 114 5.41 14.53 -4.09
CA TYR A 114 5.08 14.84 -5.46
C TYR A 114 3.65 15.38 -5.55
N GLY A 115 3.48 16.51 -6.23
CA GLY A 115 2.19 17.15 -6.45
C GLY A 115 2.24 18.68 -6.36
N PRO A 116 1.09 19.35 -6.45
CA PRO A 116 -0.24 18.76 -6.66
C PRO A 116 -0.36 18.14 -8.06
N LEU A 117 -0.91 16.93 -8.14
CA LEU A 117 -1.27 16.28 -9.40
C LEU A 117 -2.79 16.40 -9.62
N PRO A 118 -3.27 16.52 -10.87
CA PRO A 118 -4.70 16.58 -11.14
C PRO A 118 -5.39 15.29 -10.67
N LEU A 119 -6.46 15.44 -9.89
CA LEU A 119 -7.29 14.30 -9.49
C LEU A 119 -7.91 13.66 -10.75
N PRO A 120 -7.66 12.37 -11.02
CA PRO A 120 -8.23 11.71 -12.19
C PRO A 120 -9.77 11.75 -12.15
N GLN A 121 -10.39 11.95 -13.31
CA GLN A 121 -11.84 11.85 -13.45
C GLN A 121 -12.25 10.38 -13.37
N CYS A 122 -12.53 9.93 -12.16
CA CYS A 122 -12.95 8.58 -11.87
C CYS A 122 -14.47 8.51 -11.95
N ALA A 123 -15.00 7.94 -13.04
CA ALA A 123 -16.42 7.64 -13.14
C ALA A 123 -16.77 6.50 -12.16
N PRO A 124 -17.79 6.65 -11.30
CA PRO A 124 -18.27 5.54 -10.49
C PRO A 124 -18.90 4.49 -11.42
N GLY A 125 -18.19 3.37 -11.66
CA GLY A 125 -18.76 2.22 -12.40
C GLY A 125 -17.84 1.52 -13.42
N ALA A 126 -16.61 1.97 -13.66
CA ALA A 126 -15.76 1.36 -14.70
C ALA A 126 -15.09 0.01 -14.30
N ASP A 127 -15.44 -0.58 -13.15
CA ASP A 127 -14.93 -1.87 -12.67
C ASP A 127 -15.99 -2.99 -12.72
N THR A 128 -16.93 -2.95 -13.66
CA THR A 128 -17.62 -4.19 -14.07
C THR A 128 -16.91 -4.71 -15.30
N GLY A 129 -16.06 -5.72 -15.09
CA GLY A 129 -15.35 -6.41 -16.15
C GLY A 129 -16.33 -6.94 -17.19
N ALA A 130 -16.34 -6.32 -18.36
CA ALA A 130 -16.80 -6.95 -19.58
C ALA A 130 -15.75 -8.01 -19.96
N GLN A 131 -15.88 -9.20 -19.37
CA GLN A 131 -15.24 -10.40 -19.89
C GLN A 131 -15.84 -10.66 -21.28
N PRO A 132 -15.07 -10.62 -22.38
CA PRO A 132 -15.58 -11.01 -23.67
C PRO A 132 -15.92 -12.50 -23.61
N ALA A 133 -17.20 -12.83 -23.76
CA ALA A 133 -17.61 -14.21 -23.99
C ALA A 133 -16.97 -14.68 -25.30
N SER A 134 -16.01 -15.59 -25.20
CA SER A 134 -15.39 -16.24 -26.35
C SER A 134 -16.46 -17.12 -27.03
N PRO A 135 -16.80 -16.91 -28.31
CA PRO A 135 -17.64 -17.87 -29.03
C PRO A 135 -16.81 -19.13 -29.32
N ARG A 136 -17.40 -20.29 -29.06
CA ARG A 136 -17.01 -21.58 -29.67
C ARG A 136 -17.93 -21.88 -30.83
#